data_AF-A0A3D4V2X1-F1
#
_entry.id   AF-A0A3D4V2X1-F1
#
_cell.length_a   1.000
_cell.length_b   1.000
_cell.length_c   1.000
_cell.angle_alpha   90.00
_cell.angle_beta   90.00
_cell.angle_gamma   90.00
#
_symmetry.space_group_name_H-M   'P 1'
#
loop_
_entity.id
_entity.type
_entity.pdbx_description
1 polymer ?
#
loop_
_entity_poly.entity_id
_entity_poly.type
_entity_poly.pdbx_seq_one_letter_code
_entity_poly.pdbx_strand_id
1 'polypeptide(L)'
;GEVQEMIDICDFAVGLSRQLYGLTMHSERPNHRMYEQWHPLGTVGIISAFNFPVAVWSWNAMIAAVCGDTMIWKGSEKTPLCGIAI
;
A
#
# COMPACT_ATOMS: atom_id res chain seq x y z
N GLY A 1 15.81 2.99 -13.99
CA GLY A 1 15.33 1.72 -13.42
C GLY A 1 14.41 2.04 -12.28
N GLU A 2 14.94 2.39 -11.12
CA GLU A 2 14.16 2.58 -9.89
C GLU A 2 12.90 3.46 -10.02
N VAL A 3 13.00 4.65 -10.65
CA VAL A 3 11.82 5.51 -10.89
C VAL A 3 10.79 4.86 -11.81
N GLN A 4 11.22 4.05 -12.79
CA GLN A 4 10.30 3.29 -13.63
C GLN A 4 9.57 2.22 -12.81
N GLU A 5 10.25 1.56 -11.86
CA GLU A 5 9.61 0.61 -10.95
C GLU A 5 8.55 1.30 -10.06
N MET A 6 8.76 2.58 -9.70
CA MET A 6 7.73 3.38 -9.03
C MET A 6 6.51 3.62 -9.91
N ILE A 7 6.71 3.89 -11.20
CA ILE A 7 5.61 4.09 -12.16
C ILE A 7 4.83 2.78 -12.33
N ASP A 8 5.54 1.68 -12.54
CA ASP A 8 4.94 0.37 -12.79
C ASP A 8 4.10 -0.11 -11.57
N ILE A 9 4.54 0.17 -10.34
CA ILE A 9 3.75 -0.15 -9.15
C ILE A 9 2.51 0.74 -9.01
N CYS A 10 2.55 2.00 -9.45
CA CYS A 10 1.36 2.85 -9.50
C CYS A 10 0.31 2.27 -10.45
N ASP A 11 0.73 1.87 -11.67
CA ASP A 11 -0.17 1.28 -12.66
C ASP A 11 -0.81 -0.01 -12.14
N PHE A 12 -0.01 -0.86 -11.46
CA PHE A 12 -0.53 -2.04 -10.77
C PHE A 12 -1.51 -1.70 -9.65
N ALA A 13 -1.16 -0.77 -8.77
CA ALA A 13 -1.95 -0.40 -7.60
C ALA A 13 -3.32 0.17 -8.00
N VAL A 14 -3.40 0.97 -9.07
CA VAL A 14 -4.68 1.47 -9.62
C VAL A 14 -5.60 0.31 -10.00
N GLY A 15 -5.07 -0.74 -10.64
CA GLY A 15 -5.81 -1.97 -10.91
C GLY A 15 -6.25 -2.68 -9.62
N LEU A 16 -5.31 -2.86 -8.68
CA LEU A 16 -5.55 -3.52 -7.39
C LEU A 16 -6.63 -2.82 -6.55
N SER A 17 -6.72 -1.49 -6.61
CA SER A 17 -7.73 -0.71 -5.87
C SER A 17 -9.18 -1.15 -6.14
N ARG A 18 -9.42 -1.77 -7.30
CA ARG A 18 -10.73 -2.30 -7.70
C ARG A 18 -10.93 -3.77 -7.33
N GLN A 19 -9.91 -4.40 -6.74
CA GLN A 19 -9.82 -5.84 -6.51
C GLN A 19 -9.66 -6.21 -5.02
N LEU A 20 -9.83 -5.26 -4.09
CA LEU A 20 -9.85 -5.50 -2.64
C LEU A 20 -11.19 -6.12 -2.19
N TYR A 21 -11.50 -7.30 -2.72
CA TYR A 21 -12.78 -7.97 -2.50
C TYR A 21 -12.87 -8.62 -1.10
N GLY A 22 -14.02 -8.48 -0.46
CA GLY A 22 -14.42 -9.32 0.66
C GLY A 22 -15.00 -10.67 0.20
N LEU A 23 -15.17 -11.60 1.13
CA LEU A 23 -15.74 -12.92 0.85
C LEU A 23 -17.11 -13.08 1.53
N THR A 24 -17.96 -13.92 0.96
CA THR A 24 -19.21 -14.36 1.60
C THR A 24 -19.20 -15.87 1.72
N MET A 25 -19.57 -16.39 2.88
CA MET A 25 -19.59 -17.83 3.15
C MET A 25 -20.91 -18.25 3.78
N HIS A 26 -21.29 -19.50 3.56
CA HIS A 26 -22.47 -20.07 4.19
C HIS A 26 -22.24 -20.24 5.69
N SER A 27 -23.21 -19.78 6.49
CA SER A 27 -23.22 -20.07 7.92
C SER A 27 -23.76 -21.47 8.17
N GLU A 28 -23.17 -22.17 9.13
CA GLU A 28 -23.73 -23.41 9.68
C GLU A 28 -25.05 -23.17 10.45
N ARG A 29 -25.31 -21.93 10.90
CA ARG A 29 -26.49 -21.55 11.67
C ARG A 29 -27.59 -20.97 10.76
N PRO A 30 -28.85 -21.39 10.89
CA PRO A 30 -29.95 -20.79 10.14
C PRO A 30 -30.13 -19.31 10.52
N ASN A 31 -30.61 -18.52 9.56
CA ASN A 31 -30.84 -17.07 9.70
C ASN A 31 -29.58 -16.25 10.09
N HIS A 32 -28.38 -16.76 9.79
CA HIS A 32 -27.12 -16.04 9.99
C HIS A 32 -26.40 -15.87 8.65
N ARG A 33 -25.91 -14.66 8.39
CA ARG A 33 -25.06 -14.34 7.23
C ARG A 33 -23.63 -14.13 7.69
N MET A 34 -22.69 -14.78 7.02
CA MET A 34 -21.26 -14.58 7.23
C MET A 34 -20.65 -13.91 5.99
N TYR A 35 -19.88 -12.85 6.23
CA TYR A 35 -19.08 -12.19 5.22
C TYR A 35 -17.83 -11.57 5.85
N GLU A 36 -16.82 -11.39 5.02
CA GLU A 36 -15.57 -10.73 5.34
C GLU A 36 -15.57 -9.35 4.68
N GLN A 37 -15.03 -8.37 5.39
CA GLN A 37 -14.84 -7.03 4.89
C GLN A 37 -13.46 -6.55 5.32
N TRP A 38 -12.68 -6.08 4.35
CA TRP A 38 -11.41 -5.43 4.60
C TRP A 38 -11.65 -3.96 4.96
N HIS A 39 -10.92 -3.48 5.94
CA HIS A 39 -10.88 -2.08 6.34
C HIS A 39 -9.43 -1.61 6.36
N PRO A 40 -9.18 -0.32 6.10
CA PRO A 40 -7.85 0.26 6.27
C PRO A 40 -7.33 0.05 7.69
N LEU A 41 -6.02 -0.09 7.83
CA LEU A 41 -5.35 -0.12 9.13
C LEU A 41 -5.34 1.27 9.80
N GLY A 42 -5.23 2.33 8.99
CA GLY A 42 -5.18 3.72 9.44
C GLY A 42 -3.89 4.42 9.00
N THR A 43 -2.91 4.52 9.90
CA THR A 43 -1.63 5.19 9.62
C THR A 43 -0.50 4.18 9.50
N VAL A 44 0.23 4.23 8.38
CA VAL A 44 1.36 3.35 8.08
C VAL A 44 2.67 4.14 8.12
N GLY A 45 3.64 3.66 8.90
CA GLY A 45 5.01 4.20 8.91
C GLY A 45 5.88 3.48 7.88
N ILE A 46 6.54 4.23 7.00
CA ILE A 46 7.47 3.70 6.00
C ILE A 46 8.87 4.20 6.35
N ILE A 47 9.84 3.30 6.56
CA ILE A 47 11.24 3.65 6.80
C ILE A 47 12.10 2.96 5.75
N SER A 48 12.72 3.75 4.85
CA SER A 48 13.47 3.20 3.70
C SER A 48 14.99 3.37 3.85
N ALA A 49 15.74 2.42 3.28
CA ALA A 49 17.20 2.44 3.21
C ALA A 49 17.71 3.34 2.07
N PHE A 50 19.03 3.55 1.98
CA PHE A 50 19.63 4.49 1.02
C PHE A 50 19.85 3.92 -0.39
N ASN A 51 19.88 2.59 -0.53
CA ASN A 51 20.29 1.92 -1.76
C ASN A 51 19.19 1.90 -2.84
N PHE A 52 17.93 1.91 -2.42
CA PHE A 52 16.74 2.09 -3.26
C PHE A 52 15.82 3.11 -2.58
N PRO A 53 16.23 4.38 -2.56
CA PRO A 53 15.61 5.39 -1.72
C PRO A 53 14.16 5.69 -2.10
N VAL A 54 13.74 5.43 -3.34
CA VAL A 54 12.41 5.78 -3.83
C VAL A 54 11.55 4.55 -4.18
N ALA A 55 12.16 3.46 -4.66
CA ALA A 55 11.42 2.25 -4.98
C ALA A 55 10.83 1.56 -3.74
N VAL A 56 11.62 1.42 -2.67
CA VAL A 56 11.13 0.79 -1.43
C VAL A 56 9.98 1.59 -0.83
N TRP A 57 10.06 2.93 -0.91
CA TRP A 57 8.95 3.77 -0.51
C TRP A 57 7.74 3.54 -1.40
N SER A 58 7.87 3.61 -2.73
CA SER A 58 6.73 3.51 -3.65
C SER A 58 6.02 2.16 -3.54
N TRP A 59 6.75 1.06 -3.38
CA TRP A 59 6.13 -0.26 -3.25
C TRP A 59 5.21 -0.37 -2.03
N ASN A 60 5.58 0.28 -0.92
CA ASN A 60 4.77 0.28 0.29
C ASN A 60 3.68 1.35 0.23
N ALA A 61 4.05 2.56 -0.21
CA ALA A 61 3.17 3.73 -0.26
C ALA A 61 1.98 3.51 -1.19
N MET A 62 2.19 2.97 -2.40
CA MET A 62 1.10 2.79 -3.37
C MET A 62 0.09 1.73 -2.90
N ILE A 63 0.55 0.66 -2.27
CA ILE A 63 -0.33 -0.38 -1.71
C ILE A 63 -1.09 0.15 -0.50
N ALA A 64 -0.42 0.85 0.43
CA ALA A 64 -1.07 1.49 1.58
C ALA A 64 -2.14 2.50 1.13
N ALA A 65 -1.83 3.32 0.13
CA ALA A 65 -2.77 4.30 -0.41
C ALA A 65 -4.04 3.64 -0.99
N VAL A 66 -3.91 2.57 -1.77
CA VAL A 66 -5.09 1.88 -2.34
C VAL A 66 -5.85 1.05 -1.32
N CYS A 67 -5.20 0.64 -0.23
CA CYS A 67 -5.86 0.07 0.95
C CYS A 67 -6.61 1.11 1.80
N GLY A 68 -6.47 2.41 1.50
CA GLY A 68 -7.13 3.51 2.21
C GLY A 68 -6.36 4.01 3.44
N ASP A 69 -5.06 3.70 3.55
CA ASP A 69 -4.21 4.13 4.65
C ASP A 69 -3.54 5.47 4.37
N THR A 70 -3.37 6.26 5.43
CA THR A 70 -2.45 7.40 5.47
C THR A 70 -1.03 6.93 5.74
N MET A 71 -0.02 7.69 5.32
CA MET A 71 1.37 7.28 5.42
C MET A 71 2.29 8.38 5.95
N ILE A 72 3.25 7.98 6.78
CA ILE A 72 4.35 8.82 7.27
C ILE A 72 5.66 8.17 6.81
N TRP A 73 6.47 8.91 6.07
CA TRP A 73 7.72 8.40 5.52
C TRP A 73 8.96 8.99 6.20
N LYS A 74 9.88 8.11 6.61
CA LYS A 74 11.25 8.43 7.00
C LYS A 74 12.23 7.80 6.02
N GLY A 75 12.68 8.60 5.04
CA GLY A 75 13.75 8.21 4.13
C GLY A 75 15.13 8.12 4.81
N SER A 76 16.11 7.56 4.11
CA SER A 76 17.48 7.54 4.61
C SER A 76 18.09 8.94 4.61
N GLU A 77 18.82 9.26 5.68
CA GLU A 77 19.58 10.50 5.83
C GLU A 77 20.72 10.65 4.83
N LYS A 78 21.12 9.55 4.16
CA LYS A 78 22.16 9.55 3.12
C LYS A 78 21.65 10.00 1.76
N THR A 79 20.33 9.90 1.53
CA THR A 79 19.67 10.23 0.25
C THR A 79 18.43 11.11 0.49
N PRO A 80 18.52 12.18 1.30
CA PRO A 80 17.35 12.91 1.78
C PRO A 80 16.62 13.66 0.66
N LEU A 81 17.35 14.10 -0.37
CA LEU A 81 16.77 14.85 -1.49
C LEU A 81 15.80 13.99 -2.32
N CYS A 82 16.01 12.68 -2.39
CA CYS A 82 15.10 11.77 -3.07
C CYS A 82 13.71 11.80 -2.44
N GLY A 83 13.63 11.88 -1.11
CA GLY A 83 12.34 11.94 -0.42
C GLY A 83 11.70 13.32 -0.34
N ILE A 84 12.45 14.39 -0.62
CA ILE A 84 11.89 15.74 -0.78
C ILE A 84 11.33 15.94 -2.19
N ALA A 85 11.93 15.30 -3.19
CA ALA A 85 11.56 15.44 -4.60
C ALA A 85 10.29 14.67 -4.99
N ILE A 86 9.82 13.76 -4.12
CA ILE A 86 8.62 12.93 -4.29
C ILE A 86 7.52 13.46 -3.41
#